data_AF-A0A1D6KTM1-F1
#
_entry.id   AF-A0A1D6KTM1-F1
#
_cell.length_a   1.000
_cell.length_b   1.000
_cell.length_c   1.000
_cell.angle_alpha   90.00
_cell.angle_beta   90.00
_cell.angle_gamma   90.00
#
_symmetry.space_group_name_H-M   'P 1'
#
loop_
_entity.id
_entity.type
_entity.pdbx_description
1 polymer ?
#
loop_
_entity_poly.entity_id
_entity_poly.type
_entity_poly.pdbx_seq_one_letter_code
_entity_poly.pdbx_strand_id
1 'polypeptide(L)'
;MWNTMLQNGHFDRHFAEKYKLKFIKAKAVYEAKLWNGSYFNYDSGTSSNSRSIQADQLAGQWYAASSGLPPLFDEHKIRTALQKIFEFNVMKVKGGRMGAVNGMTPKGKVDETCMQSREIWTGVTYAVAANMLLHGMEHQGFTTAEGIFTAGWSEEGYGYWFQTPEGWTTDGHYRSLVYMRPLAIWAIQYAVSPPKAILEAPKVNLMDRIHISPHMVRAISEISIRKVAPDNRCFPSSAFHCEC
;
A
#
# COMPACT_ATOMS: atom_id res chain seq x y z
N MET A 1 -5.06 19.35 0.96
CA MET A 1 -5.17 18.06 0.23
C MET A 1 -6.45 17.94 -0.58
N TRP A 2 -7.64 18.15 -0.02
CA TRP A 2 -8.89 18.13 -0.81
C TRP A 2 -9.00 19.27 -1.85
N ASN A 3 -8.40 20.44 -1.58
CA ASN A 3 -8.41 21.56 -2.52
C ASN A 3 -7.33 21.45 -3.62
N THR A 4 -6.35 20.56 -3.50
CA THR A 4 -5.21 20.48 -4.43
C THR A 4 -5.49 19.58 -5.64
N MET A 5 -6.54 18.75 -5.58
CA MET A 5 -7.04 17.96 -6.73
C MET A 5 -7.90 18.79 -7.71
N LEU A 6 -8.06 20.10 -7.49
CA LEU A 6 -8.99 20.94 -8.25
C LEU A 6 -8.45 21.45 -9.59
N GLN A 7 -7.19 21.21 -9.94
CA GLN A 7 -6.58 21.95 -11.05
C GLN A 7 -6.43 21.20 -12.37
N ASN A 8 -6.60 19.87 -12.48
CA ASN A 8 -6.51 19.20 -13.79
C ASN A 8 -7.32 17.90 -13.86
N GLY A 9 -8.43 17.90 -14.62
CA GLY A 9 -9.04 16.69 -15.21
C GLY A 9 -10.07 15.93 -14.35
N HIS A 10 -11.29 15.81 -14.90
CA HIS A 10 -12.34 14.83 -14.56
C HIS A 10 -12.51 14.44 -13.07
N PHE A 11 -12.77 15.41 -12.20
CA PHE A 11 -13.22 15.10 -10.85
C PHE A 11 -14.68 14.68 -10.87
N ASP A 12 -14.95 13.38 -10.67
CA ASP A 12 -16.31 12.89 -10.49
C ASP A 12 -16.85 13.30 -9.10
N ARG A 13 -17.37 14.52 -9.04
CA ARG A 13 -17.88 15.13 -7.82
C ARG A 13 -19.02 14.33 -7.20
N HIS A 14 -19.89 13.74 -8.03
CA HIS A 14 -21.02 12.97 -7.55
C HIS A 14 -20.55 11.68 -6.86
N PHE A 15 -19.60 10.96 -7.45
CA PHE A 15 -19.02 9.79 -6.78
C PHE A 15 -18.21 10.18 -5.54
N ALA A 16 -17.45 11.27 -5.57
CA ALA A 16 -16.71 11.75 -4.40
C ALA A 16 -17.64 12.07 -3.21
N GLU A 17 -18.74 12.77 -3.44
CA GLU A 17 -19.74 13.08 -2.41
C GLU A 17 -20.43 11.80 -1.89
N LYS A 18 -20.79 10.87 -2.78
CA LYS A 18 -21.35 9.56 -2.43
C LYS A 18 -20.43 8.75 -1.51
N TYR A 19 -19.14 8.66 -1.83
CA TYR A 19 -18.18 7.91 -1.01
C TYR A 19 -17.85 8.62 0.29
N LYS A 20 -17.80 9.96 0.31
CA LYS A 20 -17.65 10.75 1.54
C LYS A 20 -18.78 10.49 2.52
N LEU A 21 -20.04 10.47 2.05
CA LEU A 21 -21.20 10.15 2.89
C LEU A 21 -21.16 8.71 3.41
N LYS A 22 -20.77 7.75 2.57
CA LYS A 22 -20.58 6.35 3.01
C LYS A 22 -19.48 6.23 4.06
N PHE A 23 -18.35 6.91 3.87
CA PHE A 23 -17.23 6.91 4.80
C PHE A 23 -17.64 7.45 6.18
N ILE A 24 -18.31 8.61 6.24
CA ILE A 24 -18.76 9.21 7.52
C ILE A 24 -19.67 8.25 8.29
N LYS A 25 -20.65 7.64 7.60
CA LYS A 25 -21.58 6.68 8.22
C LYS A 25 -20.85 5.42 8.68
N ALA A 26 -19.98 4.85 7.84
CA ALA A 26 -19.25 3.63 8.13
C ALA A 26 -18.28 3.82 9.30
N LYS A 27 -17.53 4.93 9.33
CA LYS A 27 -16.60 5.27 10.43
C LYS A 27 -17.33 5.33 11.78
N ALA A 28 -18.47 6.03 11.83
CA ALA A 28 -19.26 6.15 13.05
C ALA A 28 -19.74 4.80 13.58
N VAL A 29 -20.24 3.92 12.70
CA VAL A 29 -20.67 2.56 13.08
C VAL A 29 -19.49 1.69 13.50
N TYR A 30 -18.38 1.73 12.76
CA TYR A 30 -17.19 0.94 13.05
C TYR A 30 -16.63 1.26 14.44
N GLU A 31 -16.45 2.54 14.75
CA GLU A 31 -15.99 2.96 16.07
C GLU A 31 -16.99 2.58 17.17
N ALA A 32 -18.28 2.86 16.99
CA ALA A 32 -19.30 2.56 17.99
C ALA A 32 -19.42 1.05 18.28
N LYS A 33 -19.14 0.18 17.31
CA LYS A 33 -19.28 -1.27 17.45
C LYS A 33 -18.00 -1.95 17.94
N LEU A 34 -16.83 -1.45 17.57
CA LEU A 34 -15.58 -2.18 17.75
C LEU A 34 -14.63 -1.53 18.76
N TRP A 35 -14.64 -0.21 18.92
CA TRP A 35 -13.76 0.45 19.88
C TRP A 35 -14.17 0.13 21.31
N ASN A 36 -13.28 -0.50 22.07
CA ASN A 36 -13.56 -0.92 23.45
C ASN A 36 -12.90 -0.03 24.52
N GLY A 37 -12.32 1.10 24.13
CA GLY A 37 -11.57 1.99 25.02
C GLY A 37 -10.06 1.77 25.03
N SER A 38 -9.55 0.68 24.45
CA SER A 38 -8.11 0.39 24.36
C SER A 38 -7.66 -0.10 22.98
N TYR A 39 -8.48 -0.88 22.31
CA TYR A 39 -8.22 -1.41 20.96
C TYR A 39 -9.57 -1.65 20.25
N PHE A 40 -9.52 -2.08 18.99
CA PHE A 40 -10.71 -2.49 18.24
C PHE A 40 -10.92 -3.99 18.40
N ASN A 41 -12.10 -4.38 18.86
CA ASN A 41 -12.53 -5.78 18.91
C ASN A 41 -12.41 -6.43 17.52
N TYR A 42 -12.11 -7.73 17.48
CA TYR A 42 -11.99 -8.51 16.25
C TYR A 42 -13.25 -8.42 15.38
N ASP A 43 -14.41 -8.57 15.99
CA ASP A 43 -15.71 -8.38 15.35
C ASP A 43 -16.76 -7.85 16.34
N SER A 44 -17.99 -7.60 15.86
CA SER A 44 -19.10 -7.12 16.67
C SER A 44 -19.97 -8.23 17.25
N GLY A 45 -19.47 -9.47 17.26
CA GLY A 45 -20.15 -10.64 17.80
C GLY A 45 -20.06 -10.72 19.32
N THR A 46 -20.64 -11.77 19.88
CA THR A 46 -20.68 -12.03 21.33
C THR A 46 -19.82 -13.22 21.75
N SER A 47 -19.11 -13.84 20.79
CA SER A 47 -18.24 -14.98 21.05
C SER A 47 -17.04 -14.59 21.90
N SER A 48 -16.36 -15.58 22.49
CA SER A 48 -15.16 -15.33 23.29
C SER A 48 -14.02 -14.69 22.47
N ASN A 49 -13.88 -15.06 21.19
CA ASN A 49 -12.88 -14.51 20.28
C ASN A 49 -13.29 -13.19 19.61
N SER A 50 -14.55 -12.75 19.73
CA SER A 50 -14.98 -11.42 19.25
C SER A 50 -14.17 -10.29 19.90
N ARG A 51 -13.59 -10.52 21.09
CA ARG A 51 -12.72 -9.57 21.79
C ARG A 51 -11.23 -9.88 21.64
N SER A 52 -10.85 -10.82 20.77
CA SER A 52 -9.43 -11.09 20.51
C SER A 52 -8.77 -9.85 19.91
N ILE A 53 -7.53 -9.62 20.34
CA ILE A 53 -6.66 -8.57 19.81
C ILE A 53 -6.09 -9.13 18.51
N GLN A 54 -6.61 -8.66 17.38
CA GLN A 54 -6.10 -9.04 16.07
C GLN A 54 -4.89 -8.17 15.73
N ALA A 55 -3.78 -8.80 15.30
CA ALA A 55 -2.57 -8.08 14.89
C ALA A 55 -2.86 -7.07 13.77
N ASP A 56 -3.69 -7.46 12.80
CA ASP A 56 -4.02 -6.67 11.61
C ASP A 56 -5.29 -5.80 11.74
N GLN A 57 -5.76 -5.54 12.98
CA GLN A 57 -7.03 -4.80 13.20
C GLN A 57 -7.01 -3.37 12.60
N LEU A 58 -5.82 -2.83 12.30
CA LEU A 58 -5.62 -1.49 11.73
C LEU A 58 -5.07 -1.52 10.29
N ALA A 59 -5.29 -2.60 9.53
CA ALA A 59 -4.87 -2.69 8.13
C ALA A 59 -5.33 -1.49 7.27
N GLY A 60 -6.59 -1.07 7.43
CA GLY A 60 -7.12 0.10 6.71
C GLY A 60 -6.44 1.42 7.09
N GLN A 61 -6.08 1.58 8.36
CA GLN A 61 -5.34 2.75 8.83
C GLN A 61 -3.91 2.75 8.28
N TRP A 62 -3.25 1.60 8.24
CA TRP A 62 -1.93 1.44 7.62
C TRP A 62 -1.95 1.87 6.14
N TYR A 63 -2.94 1.43 5.37
CA TYR A 63 -3.09 1.83 3.97
C TYR A 63 -3.40 3.33 3.82
N ALA A 64 -4.25 3.90 4.69
CA ALA A 64 -4.55 5.32 4.67
C ALA A 64 -3.29 6.17 4.89
N ALA A 65 -2.51 5.84 5.93
CA ALA A 65 -1.25 6.52 6.24
C ALA A 65 -0.22 6.34 5.12
N SER A 66 -0.06 5.12 4.60
CA SER A 66 0.87 4.84 3.50
C SER A 66 0.50 5.59 2.21
N SER A 67 -0.79 5.87 2.00
CA SER A 67 -1.29 6.59 0.82
C SER A 67 -1.32 8.11 1.00
N GLY A 68 -0.86 8.63 2.14
CA GLY A 68 -0.95 10.06 2.47
C GLY A 68 -2.39 10.55 2.66
N LEU A 69 -3.34 9.66 2.92
CA LEU A 69 -4.72 10.03 3.23
C LEU A 69 -4.85 10.49 4.69
N PRO A 70 -5.87 11.32 5.01
CA PRO A 70 -6.16 11.64 6.41
C PRO A 70 -6.41 10.38 7.25
N PRO A 71 -6.03 10.38 8.53
CA PRO A 71 -6.19 9.21 9.39
C PRO A 71 -7.67 8.83 9.55
N LEU A 72 -7.93 7.52 9.57
CA LEU A 72 -9.28 6.97 9.74
C LEU A 72 -9.78 7.17 11.16
N PHE A 73 -8.90 7.15 12.16
CA PHE A 73 -9.23 7.28 13.57
C PHE A 73 -8.41 8.39 14.23
N ASP A 74 -8.79 8.80 15.44
CA ASP A 74 -7.99 9.75 16.21
C ASP A 74 -6.63 9.14 16.59
N GLU A 75 -5.58 9.97 16.61
CA GLU A 75 -4.20 9.52 16.85
C GLU A 75 -4.07 8.69 18.14
N HIS A 76 -4.80 9.08 19.19
CA HIS A 76 -4.86 8.33 20.45
C HIS A 76 -5.36 6.89 20.24
N LYS A 77 -6.46 6.69 19.50
CA LYS A 77 -7.01 5.35 19.25
C LYS A 77 -6.04 4.49 18.45
N ILE A 78 -5.37 5.09 17.47
CA ILE A 78 -4.37 4.41 16.62
C ILE A 78 -3.20 3.94 17.47
N ARG A 79 -2.56 4.86 18.21
CA ARG A 79 -1.38 4.54 19.02
C ARG A 79 -1.70 3.57 20.15
N THR A 80 -2.84 3.72 20.83
CA THR A 80 -3.22 2.79 21.91
C THR A 80 -3.51 1.39 21.36
N ALA A 81 -4.16 1.26 20.20
CA ALA A 81 -4.38 -0.04 19.57
C ALA A 81 -3.08 -0.70 19.09
N LEU A 82 -2.18 0.06 18.44
CA LEU A 82 -0.86 -0.43 18.03
C LEU A 82 -0.01 -0.83 19.24
N GLN A 83 -0.03 -0.02 20.30
CA GLN A 83 0.64 -0.34 21.55
C GLN A 83 0.07 -1.61 22.18
N LYS A 84 -1.26 -1.81 22.10
CA LYS A 84 -1.90 -3.05 22.56
C LYS A 84 -1.42 -4.26 21.77
N ILE A 85 -1.36 -4.16 20.44
CA ILE A 85 -0.82 -5.22 19.57
C ILE A 85 0.63 -5.54 19.94
N PHE A 86 1.47 -4.52 20.12
CA PHE A 86 2.86 -4.71 20.52
C PHE A 86 2.98 -5.45 21.86
N GLU A 87 2.30 -4.96 22.90
CA GLU A 87 2.35 -5.55 24.25
C GLU A 87 1.84 -6.99 24.28
N PHE A 88 0.83 -7.32 23.46
CA PHE A 88 0.14 -8.60 23.53
C PHE A 88 0.58 -9.56 22.44
N ASN A 89 0.39 -9.21 21.17
CA ASN A 89 0.63 -10.09 20.04
C ASN A 89 2.13 -10.29 19.75
N VAL A 90 2.98 -9.34 20.16
CA VAL A 90 4.44 -9.40 19.97
C VAL A 90 5.13 -9.82 21.27
N MET A 91 5.07 -8.98 22.31
CA MET A 91 5.91 -9.16 23.49
C MET A 91 5.54 -10.37 24.36
N LYS A 92 4.26 -10.79 24.41
CA LYS A 92 3.88 -12.03 25.11
C LYS A 92 4.25 -13.30 24.35
N VAL A 93 4.71 -13.19 23.11
CA VAL A 93 5.14 -14.33 22.29
C VAL A 93 6.67 -14.35 22.23
N LYS A 94 7.27 -15.22 23.05
CA LYS A 94 8.73 -15.40 23.12
C LYS A 94 9.52 -14.07 23.28
N GLY A 95 8.96 -13.11 24.02
CA GLY A 95 9.60 -11.82 24.24
C GLY A 95 9.75 -10.96 22.98
N GLY A 96 8.88 -11.14 21.98
CA GLY A 96 8.92 -10.39 20.71
C GLY A 96 9.82 -11.00 19.64
N ARG A 97 10.52 -12.10 19.93
CA ARG A 97 11.52 -12.70 19.04
C ARG A 97 10.97 -13.54 17.88
N MET A 98 9.66 -13.48 17.62
CA MET A 98 9.02 -14.28 16.57
C MET A 98 8.10 -13.51 15.62
N GLY A 99 7.83 -12.22 15.86
CA GLY A 99 6.83 -11.43 15.16
C GLY A 99 5.49 -11.35 15.90
N ALA A 100 4.44 -10.91 15.21
CA ALA A 100 3.12 -10.70 15.80
C ALA A 100 2.19 -11.90 15.54
N VAL A 101 1.76 -12.60 16.58
CA VAL A 101 0.75 -13.66 16.42
C VAL A 101 -0.61 -13.03 16.07
N ASN A 102 -1.35 -13.66 15.16
CA ASN A 102 -2.54 -13.06 14.57
C ASN A 102 -3.63 -12.73 15.60
N GLY A 103 -3.90 -13.65 16.53
CA GLY A 103 -4.93 -13.49 17.56
C GLY A 103 -4.37 -13.70 18.97
N MET A 104 -4.63 -12.75 19.85
CA MET A 104 -4.32 -12.83 21.28
C MET A 104 -5.58 -12.51 22.07
N THR A 105 -5.94 -13.36 23.03
CA THR A 105 -7.04 -13.05 23.94
C THR A 105 -6.68 -11.83 24.83
N PRO A 106 -7.67 -11.10 25.38
CA PRO A 106 -7.42 -9.99 26.32
C PRO A 106 -6.70 -10.43 27.61
N LYS A 107 -6.68 -11.73 27.88
CA LYS A 107 -5.95 -12.34 29.01
C LYS A 107 -4.48 -12.65 28.68
N GLY A 108 -4.04 -12.40 27.44
CA GLY A 108 -2.67 -12.64 27.00
C GLY A 108 -2.35 -14.09 26.66
N LYS A 109 -3.37 -14.94 26.44
CA LYS A 109 -3.21 -16.28 25.83
C LYS A 109 -3.41 -16.16 24.32
N VAL A 110 -2.60 -16.86 23.52
CA VAL A 110 -2.82 -17.03 22.07
C VAL A 110 -4.24 -17.53 21.82
N ASP A 111 -4.90 -16.93 20.83
CA ASP A 111 -6.22 -17.36 20.39
C ASP A 111 -6.09 -18.65 19.56
N GLU A 112 -6.69 -19.73 20.05
CA GLU A 112 -6.64 -21.06 19.43
C GLU A 112 -7.93 -21.43 18.68
N THR A 113 -8.88 -20.49 18.56
CA THR A 113 -10.20 -20.74 17.95
C THR A 113 -10.15 -21.15 16.50
N CYS A 114 -9.08 -20.78 15.76
CA CYS A 114 -8.81 -21.36 14.45
C CYS A 114 -7.31 -21.62 14.23
N MET A 115 -6.98 -22.20 13.07
CA MET A 115 -5.59 -22.42 12.67
C MET A 115 -4.85 -21.10 12.45
N GLN A 116 -5.54 -20.09 11.91
CA GLN A 116 -4.90 -18.84 11.51
C GLN A 116 -4.65 -17.93 12.71
N SER A 117 -5.51 -17.96 13.74
CA SER A 117 -5.39 -17.10 14.92
C SER A 117 -4.13 -17.39 15.75
N ARG A 118 -3.65 -18.63 15.74
CA ARG A 118 -2.42 -19.07 16.44
C ARG A 118 -1.13 -18.89 15.63
N GLU A 119 -1.24 -18.50 14.36
CA GLU A 119 -0.09 -18.29 13.49
C GLU A 119 0.44 -16.86 13.61
N ILE A 120 1.73 -16.72 13.35
CA ILE A 120 2.39 -15.46 13.05
C ILE A 120 2.51 -15.37 11.54
N TRP A 121 1.82 -14.42 10.92
CA TRP A 121 1.97 -14.18 9.49
C TRP A 121 3.09 -13.17 9.26
N THR A 122 4.08 -13.57 8.46
CA THR A 122 5.32 -12.80 8.24
C THR A 122 5.01 -11.44 7.61
N GLY A 123 4.21 -11.44 6.55
CA GLY A 123 3.81 -10.20 5.87
C GLY A 123 2.89 -9.29 6.70
N VAL A 124 2.00 -9.87 7.53
CA VAL A 124 1.18 -9.07 8.46
C VAL A 124 2.07 -8.42 9.52
N THR A 125 3.04 -9.15 10.05
CA THR A 125 3.98 -8.59 11.03
C THR A 125 4.74 -7.39 10.45
N TYR A 126 5.22 -7.48 9.21
CA TYR A 126 5.88 -6.34 8.55
C TYR A 126 4.93 -5.17 8.28
N ALA A 127 3.67 -5.42 7.93
CA ALA A 127 2.65 -4.38 7.77
C ALA A 127 2.35 -3.67 9.10
N VAL A 128 2.20 -4.42 10.18
CA VAL A 128 2.02 -3.88 11.55
C VAL A 128 3.22 -3.05 11.97
N ALA A 129 4.44 -3.56 11.74
CA ALA A 129 5.67 -2.82 12.00
C ALA A 129 5.72 -1.50 11.22
N ALA A 130 5.43 -1.52 9.91
CA ALA A 130 5.37 -0.30 9.10
C ALA A 130 4.34 0.69 9.63
N ASN A 131 3.16 0.22 10.07
CA ASN A 131 2.14 1.08 10.66
C ASN A 131 2.60 1.71 11.99
N MET A 132 3.31 0.96 12.85
CA MET A 132 3.95 1.49 14.05
C MET A 132 4.94 2.62 13.70
N LEU A 133 5.78 2.42 12.67
CA LEU A 133 6.74 3.43 12.23
C LEU A 133 6.06 4.69 11.70
N LEU A 134 5.01 4.56 10.89
CA LEU A 134 4.21 5.70 10.38
C LEU A 134 3.58 6.54 11.49
N HIS A 135 3.36 5.95 12.67
CA HIS A 135 2.81 6.61 13.86
C HIS A 135 3.87 6.92 14.93
N GLY A 136 5.15 6.96 14.55
CA GLY A 136 6.27 7.38 15.41
C GLY A 136 6.61 6.41 16.54
N MET A 137 6.22 5.13 16.41
CA MET A 137 6.50 4.07 17.38
C MET A 137 7.72 3.26 16.93
N GLU A 138 8.86 3.93 16.81
CA GLU A 138 10.08 3.40 16.18
C GLU A 138 10.57 2.11 16.84
N HIS A 139 10.74 2.14 18.16
CA HIS A 139 11.17 0.97 18.93
C HIS A 139 10.23 -0.22 18.75
N GLN A 140 8.91 0.00 18.85
CA GLN A 140 7.90 -1.05 18.70
C GLN A 140 7.89 -1.61 17.28
N GLY A 141 7.99 -0.74 16.28
CA GLY A 141 8.01 -1.13 14.86
C GLY A 141 9.20 -2.02 14.53
N PHE A 142 10.42 -1.59 14.86
CA PHE A 142 11.61 -2.39 14.58
C PHE A 142 11.68 -3.67 15.40
N THR A 143 11.30 -3.65 16.69
CA THR A 143 11.23 -4.87 17.52
C THR A 143 10.25 -5.88 16.92
N THR A 144 9.09 -5.42 16.44
CA THR A 144 8.08 -6.29 15.81
C THR A 144 8.62 -6.93 14.52
N ALA A 145 9.31 -6.15 13.67
CA ALA A 145 9.90 -6.66 12.43
C ALA A 145 11.10 -7.60 12.67
N GLU A 146 11.95 -7.27 13.65
CA GLU A 146 13.12 -8.06 14.04
C GLU A 146 12.74 -9.47 14.48
N GLY A 147 11.55 -9.66 15.06
CA GLY A 147 11.05 -10.99 15.39
C GLY A 147 10.95 -11.94 14.20
N ILE A 148 10.63 -11.44 12.99
CA ILE A 148 10.60 -12.26 11.76
C ILE A 148 12.02 -12.64 11.34
N PHE A 149 12.97 -11.72 11.43
CA PHE A 149 14.38 -12.01 11.16
C PHE A 149 14.95 -13.02 12.16
N THR A 150 14.71 -12.80 13.45
CA THR A 150 15.20 -13.67 14.53
C THR A 150 14.69 -15.09 14.37
N ALA A 151 13.37 -15.27 14.23
CA ALA A 151 12.80 -16.62 14.10
C ALA A 151 13.07 -17.26 12.74
N GLY A 152 13.05 -16.50 11.64
CA GLY A 152 13.12 -17.09 10.29
C GLY A 152 14.52 -17.18 9.69
N TRP A 153 15.42 -16.25 10.04
CA TRP A 153 16.68 -16.03 9.30
C TRP A 153 17.94 -16.11 10.16
N SER A 154 17.86 -15.91 11.48
CA SER A 154 19.03 -15.97 12.35
C SER A 154 19.54 -17.40 12.54
N GLU A 155 20.79 -17.54 13.02
CA GLU A 155 21.42 -18.84 13.32
C GLU A 155 20.66 -19.64 14.40
N GLU A 156 19.97 -18.94 15.30
CA GLU A 156 19.14 -19.54 16.37
C GLU A 156 17.70 -19.83 15.91
N GLY A 157 17.35 -19.46 14.67
CA GLY A 157 16.00 -19.56 14.12
C GLY A 157 15.67 -20.91 13.49
N TYR A 158 14.56 -20.95 12.75
CA TYR A 158 13.99 -22.17 12.15
C TYR A 158 14.47 -22.44 10.72
N GLY A 159 15.35 -21.60 10.17
CA GLY A 159 16.01 -21.85 8.88
C GLY A 159 15.15 -21.65 7.64
N TYR A 160 14.42 -20.53 7.56
CA TYR A 160 13.56 -20.19 6.43
C TYR A 160 14.20 -19.26 5.39
N TRP A 161 15.53 -19.11 5.42
CA TRP A 161 16.27 -18.28 4.47
C TRP A 161 15.94 -18.64 3.01
N PHE A 162 15.69 -17.60 2.20
CA PHE A 162 15.32 -17.69 0.78
C PHE A 162 14.00 -18.45 0.48
N GLN A 163 13.22 -18.77 1.50
CA GLN A 163 11.95 -19.50 1.37
C GLN A 163 10.92 -19.06 2.41
N THR A 164 10.99 -17.81 2.86
CA THR A 164 10.14 -17.26 3.93
C THR A 164 8.66 -17.65 3.74
N PRO A 165 8.02 -18.29 4.74
CA PRO A 165 6.66 -18.77 4.62
C PRO A 165 5.61 -17.65 4.79
N GLU A 166 4.35 -17.96 4.47
CA GLU A 166 3.20 -17.13 4.86
C GLU A 166 3.18 -16.91 6.37
N GLY A 167 3.39 -17.97 7.14
CA GLY A 167 3.45 -17.89 8.58
C GLY A 167 3.92 -19.14 9.28
N TRP A 168 4.04 -19.05 10.59
CA TRP A 168 4.44 -20.15 11.47
C TRP A 168 3.72 -20.09 12.82
N THR A 169 3.63 -21.21 13.52
CA THR A 169 3.16 -21.29 14.91
C THR A 169 4.28 -20.97 15.90
N THR A 170 3.96 -20.83 17.18
CA THR A 170 4.90 -20.42 18.25
C THR A 170 5.99 -21.45 18.58
N ASP A 171 5.89 -22.64 18.03
CA ASP A 171 6.87 -23.73 18.05
C ASP A 171 7.67 -23.84 16.74
N GLY A 172 7.39 -23.00 15.73
CA GLY A 172 8.15 -22.96 14.48
C GLY A 172 7.68 -23.95 13.41
N HIS A 173 6.45 -24.48 13.49
CA HIS A 173 5.87 -25.16 12.33
C HIS A 173 5.36 -24.12 11.32
N TYR A 174 5.84 -24.19 10.09
CA TYR A 174 5.51 -23.23 9.05
C TYR A 174 4.31 -23.69 8.18
N ARG A 175 3.74 -22.73 7.46
CA ARG A 175 2.78 -22.97 6.37
C ARG A 175 3.16 -22.15 5.14
N SER A 176 3.15 -22.81 3.97
CA SER A 176 3.39 -22.20 2.65
C SER A 176 4.72 -21.46 2.52
N LEU A 177 5.82 -22.18 2.27
CA LEU A 177 7.14 -21.60 1.97
C LEU A 177 7.13 -20.80 0.65
N VAL A 178 8.18 -19.99 0.45
CA VAL A 178 8.40 -19.17 -0.76
C VAL A 178 7.18 -18.27 -1.05
N TYR A 179 6.71 -17.57 -0.01
CA TYR A 179 5.45 -16.84 -0.08
C TYR A 179 5.64 -15.37 -0.46
N MET A 180 4.63 -14.80 -1.11
CA MET A 180 4.66 -13.41 -1.58
C MET A 180 4.53 -12.39 -0.44
N ARG A 181 3.67 -12.67 0.56
CA ARG A 181 3.32 -11.70 1.62
C ARG A 181 4.51 -11.13 2.41
N PRO A 182 5.59 -11.89 2.73
CA PRO A 182 6.77 -11.33 3.38
C PRO A 182 7.43 -10.15 2.64
N LEU A 183 7.19 -9.96 1.34
CA LEU A 183 7.64 -8.78 0.60
C LEU A 183 7.09 -7.46 1.16
N ALA A 184 6.07 -7.52 2.03
CA ALA A 184 5.58 -6.37 2.81
C ALA A 184 6.66 -5.71 3.68
N ILE A 185 7.83 -6.33 3.90
CA ILE A 185 8.99 -5.68 4.53
C ILE A 185 9.36 -4.34 3.87
N TRP A 186 9.14 -4.18 2.56
CA TRP A 186 9.38 -2.93 1.85
C TRP A 186 8.47 -1.77 2.30
N ALA A 187 7.35 -2.06 2.95
CA ALA A 187 6.53 -1.02 3.58
C ALA A 187 7.25 -0.31 4.73
N ILE A 188 8.20 -0.99 5.41
CA ILE A 188 9.05 -0.37 6.43
C ILE A 188 9.98 0.65 5.77
N GLN A 189 10.61 0.30 4.64
CA GLN A 189 11.42 1.25 3.88
C GLN A 189 10.62 2.49 3.47
N TYR A 190 9.38 2.30 3.02
CA TYR A 190 8.47 3.40 2.70
C TYR A 190 8.14 4.27 3.93
N ALA A 191 7.90 3.66 5.09
CA ALA A 191 7.60 4.37 6.33
C ALA A 191 8.79 5.19 6.85
N VAL A 192 10.01 4.65 6.76
CA VAL A 192 11.24 5.29 7.25
C VAL A 192 11.74 6.36 6.27
N SER A 193 11.62 6.12 4.97
CA SER A 193 12.10 7.01 3.93
C SER A 193 11.04 7.15 2.82
N PRO A 194 9.95 7.86 3.11
CA PRO A 194 8.92 8.08 2.11
C PRO A 194 9.52 8.85 0.93
N PRO A 195 9.28 8.42 -0.32
CA PRO A 195 9.77 9.14 -1.48
C PRO A 195 9.23 10.57 -1.42
N LYS A 196 10.11 11.55 -1.65
CA LYS A 196 9.65 12.93 -1.88
C LYS A 196 8.70 12.86 -3.06
N ALA A 197 7.45 13.27 -2.86
CA ALA A 197 6.47 13.27 -3.93
C ALA A 197 7.07 14.04 -5.12
N ILE A 198 7.28 13.35 -6.24
CA ILE A 198 7.67 14.00 -7.49
C ILE A 198 6.41 14.72 -7.96
N LEU A 199 6.24 15.97 -7.53
CA LEU A 199 5.08 16.80 -7.86
C LEU A 199 5.04 17.15 -9.35
N GLU A 200 6.20 17.12 -10.02
CA GLU A 200 6.34 17.37 -11.46
C GLU A 200 6.88 16.12 -12.14
N ALA A 201 6.16 15.60 -13.14
CA ALA A 201 6.64 14.48 -13.94
C ALA A 201 8.08 14.75 -14.43
N PRO A 202 8.99 13.76 -14.35
CA PRO A 202 10.32 13.91 -14.93
C PRO A 202 10.18 14.36 -16.38
N LYS A 203 10.76 15.52 -16.73
CA LYS A 203 10.80 15.99 -18.11
C LYS A 203 11.63 14.99 -18.90
N VAL A 204 10.97 14.06 -19.57
CA VAL A 204 11.64 13.18 -20.53
C VAL A 204 12.06 14.07 -21.70
N ASN A 205 13.35 14.37 -21.80
CA ASN A 205 13.90 14.96 -23.02
C ASN A 205 13.72 13.92 -24.14
N LEU A 206 12.67 14.09 -24.94
CA LEU A 206 12.33 13.19 -26.05
C LEU A 206 13.44 13.11 -27.11
N MET A 207 14.38 14.06 -27.10
CA MET A 207 15.52 14.11 -28.02
C MET A 207 16.55 13.00 -27.80
N ASP A 208 16.65 12.41 -26.61
CA ASP A 208 17.69 11.41 -26.32
C ASP A 208 17.30 9.96 -26.69
N ARG A 209 16.07 9.73 -27.18
CA ARG A 209 15.58 8.37 -27.48
C ARG A 209 15.14 8.12 -28.93
N ILE A 210 15.43 9.01 -29.86
CA ILE A 210 15.27 8.67 -31.27
C ILE A 210 16.56 8.03 -31.78
N HIS A 211 16.81 6.79 -31.37
CA HIS A 211 17.69 5.92 -32.15
C HIS A 211 16.90 5.48 -33.38
N ILE A 212 16.98 6.27 -34.45
CA ILE A 212 16.35 5.93 -35.73
C ILE A 212 17.07 4.69 -36.25
N SER A 213 16.41 3.53 -36.16
CA SER A 213 16.89 2.31 -36.81
C SER A 213 17.07 2.56 -38.31
N PRO A 214 18.13 2.04 -38.95
CA PRO A 214 18.35 2.17 -40.40
C PRO A 214 17.15 1.74 -41.25
N HIS A 215 16.29 0.87 -40.72
CA HIS A 215 15.08 0.40 -41.39
C HIS A 215 13.99 1.48 -41.48
N MET A 216 13.93 2.40 -40.50
CA MET A 216 12.95 3.48 -40.47
C MET A 216 13.31 4.60 -41.48
N VAL A 217 14.61 4.81 -41.75
CA VAL A 217 15.11 5.75 -42.77
C VAL A 217 14.70 5.31 -44.18
N ARG A 218 14.78 4.00 -44.49
CA ARG A 218 14.35 3.46 -45.79
C ARG A 218 12.86 3.66 -46.04
N ALA A 219 12.01 3.41 -45.04
CA ALA A 219 10.56 3.60 -45.15
C ALA A 219 10.18 5.06 -45.46
N ILE A 220 10.88 6.03 -44.88
CA ILE A 220 10.64 7.47 -45.11
C ILE A 220 11.08 7.88 -46.54
N SER A 221 12.14 7.26 -47.07
CA SER A 221 12.60 7.53 -48.44
C SER A 221 11.63 7.00 -49.51
N GLU A 222 10.99 5.85 -49.29
CA GLU A 222 10.03 5.27 -50.23
C GLU A 222 8.71 6.06 -50.29
N ILE A 223 8.28 6.66 -49.17
CA ILE A 223 7.08 7.52 -49.11
C ILE A 223 7.28 8.82 -49.90
N SER A 224 8.51 9.33 -49.98
CA SER A 224 8.80 10.64 -50.59
C SER A 224 8.84 10.64 -52.13
N ILE A 225 8.83 9.47 -52.80
CA ILE A 225 9.00 9.37 -54.26
C ILE A 225 7.67 9.40 -55.04
N ARG A 226 6.50 9.34 -54.39
CA ARG A 226 5.20 9.44 -55.08
C ARG A 226 4.60 10.85 -55.00
N LYS A 227 5.16 11.80 -55.75
CA LYS A 227 4.44 13.03 -56.15
C LYS A 227 4.00 12.92 -57.61
N VAL A 228 2.70 12.87 -57.83
CA VAL A 228 2.05 13.00 -59.15
C VAL A 228 2.15 14.46 -59.60
N ALA A 229 2.58 14.71 -60.84
CA ALA A 229 2.72 16.05 -61.42
C ALA A 229 1.36 16.66 -61.83
N PRO A 230 1.17 17.99 -61.79
CA PRO A 230 -0.05 18.64 -62.28
C PRO A 230 -0.02 18.89 -63.80
N ASP A 231 -1.15 18.66 -64.47
CA ASP A 231 -1.37 18.90 -65.91
C ASP A 231 -1.63 20.40 -66.16
N ASN A 232 -0.81 21.03 -67.02
CA ASN A 232 -0.90 22.44 -67.41
C ASN A 232 -1.54 22.55 -68.80
N ARG A 233 -2.73 23.15 -68.90
CA ARG A 233 -3.25 23.67 -70.17
C ARG A 233 -3.73 25.12 -70.03
N CYS A 234 -3.17 25.97 -70.89
CA CYS A 234 -3.40 27.41 -71.00
C CYS A 234 -4.73 27.73 -71.69
N PHE A 235 -5.33 28.87 -71.33
CA PHE A 235 -6.16 29.70 -72.23
C PHE A 235 -5.83 31.19 -72.01
N PRO A 236 -5.92 32.05 -73.05
CA PRO A 236 -5.22 33.32 -73.11
C PRO A 236 -6.02 34.53 -72.61
N SER A 237 -5.26 35.62 -72.43
CA SER A 237 -5.61 36.96 -71.95
C SER A 237 -6.69 37.71 -72.74
N SER A 238 -7.44 38.55 -72.04
CA SER A 238 -7.89 39.86 -72.56
C SER A 238 -8.04 40.85 -71.41
N ALA A 239 -7.63 42.09 -71.70
CA ALA A 239 -7.31 43.17 -70.78
C ALA A 239 -8.41 44.25 -70.73
N PHE A 240 -8.21 45.20 -69.79
CA PHE A 240 -8.81 46.55 -69.70
C PHE A 240 -10.28 46.63 -69.24
N HIS A 241 -10.77 47.63 -68.50
CA HIS A 241 -10.27 48.93 -68.01
C HIS A 241 -11.08 49.31 -66.75
N CYS A 242 -10.55 50.24 -65.95
CA CYS A 242 -11.24 50.94 -64.87
C CYS A 242 -11.88 52.23 -65.43
N GLU A 243 -13.08 52.61 -64.95
CA GLU A 243 -13.48 54.02 -64.82
C GLU A 243 -14.65 54.17 -63.81
N CYS A 244 -14.45 55.16 -62.92
CA CYS A 244 -15.35 55.89 -62.00
C CYS A 244 -16.32 55.14 -61.07
#